data_AF-A0A547PWA0-F1
#
_entry.id   AF-A0A547PWA0-F1
#
_cell.length_a   1.000
_cell.length_b   1.000
_cell.length_c   1.000
_cell.angle_alpha   90.00
_cell.angle_beta   90.00
_cell.angle_gamma   90.00
#
_symmetry.space_group_name_H-M   'P 1'
#
loop_
_entity.id
_entity.type
_entity.pdbx_description
1 polymer ?
#
loop_
_entity_poly.entity_id
_entity_poly.type
_entity_poly.pdbx_seq_one_letter_code
_entity_poly.pdbx_strand_id
1 'polypeptide(L)'
;MDKRLYPAMITAARKAGFPIRMIRDDQITWAGATPDAATRDAILAAAALGDRQEAVRAECRRRIYAIASAEAQSNMALAQGQIAARPGSGRSAGDLALLAGVAAALDWVTQMRAAYAALSADPDADYTSDTAWPDCPAEAKAVAAQF
;
A
#
# COMPACT_ATOMS: atom_id res chain seq x y z
N MET A 1 -14.86 21.31 -3.24
CA MET A 1 -13.84 20.45 -3.86
C MET A 1 -13.16 19.66 -2.75
N ASP A 2 -13.13 18.32 -2.84
CA ASP A 2 -12.57 17.47 -1.77
C ASP A 2 -11.08 17.75 -1.62
N LYS A 3 -10.63 18.05 -0.40
CA LYS A 3 -9.25 18.46 -0.11
C LYS A 3 -8.23 17.36 -0.47
N ARG A 4 -8.69 16.13 -0.64
CA ARG A 4 -7.90 14.97 -1.08
C ARG A 4 -7.36 15.11 -2.50
N LEU A 5 -8.09 15.81 -3.39
CA LEU A 5 -7.66 16.00 -4.78
C LEU A 5 -6.40 16.87 -4.89
N TYR A 6 -6.04 17.70 -3.90
CA TYR A 6 -4.99 18.70 -4.10
C TYR A 6 -3.59 18.11 -4.36
N PRO A 7 -3.07 17.14 -3.59
CA PRO A 7 -1.75 16.57 -3.86
C PRO A 7 -1.68 15.79 -5.18
N ALA A 8 -2.70 14.97 -5.48
CA ALA A 8 -2.74 14.20 -6.72
C ALA A 8 -2.92 15.11 -7.94
N MET A 9 -3.76 16.15 -7.83
CA MET A 9 -3.95 17.18 -8.86
C MET A 9 -2.65 17.91 -9.16
N ILE A 10 -1.94 18.42 -8.14
CA ILE A 10 -0.66 19.12 -8.31
C ILE A 10 0.36 18.20 -8.99
N THR A 11 0.39 16.93 -8.61
CA THR A 11 1.31 15.93 -9.17
C THR A 11 0.98 15.63 -10.63
N ALA A 12 -0.28 15.35 -10.95
CA ALA A 12 -0.75 15.08 -12.32
C ALA A 12 -0.51 16.28 -13.24
N ALA A 13 -0.87 17.47 -12.78
CA ALA A 13 -0.68 18.74 -13.49
C ALA A 13 0.79 19.01 -13.80
N ARG A 14 1.68 18.83 -12.82
CA ARG A 14 3.13 18.97 -13.01
C ARG A 14 3.67 17.96 -14.02
N LYS A 15 3.23 16.69 -13.94
CA LYS A 15 3.64 15.63 -14.88
C LYS A 15 3.21 15.93 -16.31
N ALA A 16 2.05 16.57 -16.48
CA ALA A 16 1.55 17.00 -17.79
C ALA A 16 2.22 18.29 -18.31
N GLY A 17 3.11 18.93 -17.54
CA GLY A 17 3.77 20.18 -17.95
C GLY A 17 2.97 21.45 -17.65
N PHE A 18 1.89 21.34 -16.87
CA PHE A 18 1.01 22.46 -16.49
C PHE A 18 1.08 22.67 -14.97
N PRO A 19 2.18 23.22 -14.42
CA PRO A 19 2.28 23.42 -12.98
C PRO A 19 1.18 24.36 -12.47
N ILE A 20 0.54 23.98 -11.37
CA ILE A 20 -0.48 24.78 -10.70
C ILE A 20 0.18 25.81 -9.79
N ARG A 21 -0.25 27.07 -9.90
CA ARG A 21 0.16 28.15 -8.98
C ARG A 21 -0.70 28.15 -7.72
N MET A 22 -2.01 28.00 -7.90
CA MET A 22 -2.96 28.14 -6.80
C MET A 22 -4.23 27.35 -7.10
N ILE A 23 -4.83 26.79 -6.06
CA ILE A 23 -6.18 26.24 -6.12
C ILE A 23 -7.00 26.90 -5.02
N ARG A 24 -8.11 27.54 -5.40
CA ARG A 24 -9.08 28.13 -4.46
C ARG A 24 -10.46 27.64 -4.86
N ASP A 25 -11.14 26.99 -3.91
CA ASP A 25 -12.46 26.40 -4.13
C ASP A 25 -12.51 25.49 -5.36
N ASP A 26 -13.19 25.89 -6.42
CA ASP A 26 -13.32 25.21 -7.71
C ASP A 26 -12.39 25.78 -8.80
N GLN A 27 -11.64 26.84 -8.50
CA GLN A 27 -10.76 27.51 -9.47
C GLN A 27 -9.31 27.04 -9.35
N ILE A 28 -8.75 26.64 -10.50
CA ILE A 28 -7.34 26.30 -10.66
C ILE A 28 -6.65 27.43 -11.43
N THR A 29 -5.64 28.05 -10.80
CA THR A 29 -4.74 29.00 -11.46
C THR A 29 -3.46 28.28 -11.84
N TRP A 30 -3.15 28.28 -13.13
CA TRP A 30 -1.93 27.69 -13.70
C TRP A 30 -0.76 28.68 -13.59
N ALA A 31 0.45 28.18 -13.40
CA ALA A 31 1.65 29.01 -13.29
C ALA A 31 2.18 29.52 -14.65
N GLY A 32 1.57 29.08 -15.75
CA GLY A 32 1.94 29.45 -17.12
C GLY A 32 0.75 29.28 -18.07
N ALA A 33 0.96 28.61 -19.20
CA ALA A 33 -0.12 28.31 -20.14
C ALA A 33 -1.26 27.53 -19.46
N THR A 34 -2.49 27.85 -19.84
CA THR A 34 -3.67 27.11 -19.39
C THR A 34 -3.86 25.90 -20.32
N PRO A 35 -4.02 24.68 -19.78
CA PRO A 35 -4.29 23.51 -20.60
C PRO A 35 -5.66 23.66 -21.29
N ASP A 36 -5.73 23.15 -22.52
CA ASP A 36 -7.00 22.96 -23.21
C ASP A 36 -7.92 21.98 -22.45
N ALA A 37 -9.16 21.83 -22.92
CA ALA A 37 -10.15 20.99 -22.26
C ALA A 37 -9.70 19.52 -22.18
N ALA A 38 -9.21 18.95 -23.28
CA ALA A 38 -8.78 17.55 -23.33
C ALA A 38 -7.61 17.27 -22.37
N THR A 39 -6.64 18.17 -22.30
CA THR A 39 -5.49 18.05 -21.40
C THR A 39 -5.93 18.20 -19.94
N ARG A 40 -6.87 19.11 -19.67
CA ARG A 40 -7.44 19.28 -18.32
C ARG A 40 -8.18 18.03 -17.87
N ASP A 41 -8.97 17.43 -18.75
CA ASP A 41 -9.69 16.18 -18.46
C ASP A 41 -8.70 15.04 -18.17
N ALA A 42 -7.60 14.95 -18.94
CA ALA A 42 -6.54 13.98 -18.69
C ALA A 42 -5.84 14.20 -17.33
N ILE A 43 -5.59 15.46 -16.94
CA ILE A 43 -5.03 15.81 -15.62
C ILE A 43 -5.99 15.40 -14.50
N LEU A 44 -7.29 15.67 -14.65
CA LEU A 44 -8.32 15.30 -13.68
C LEU A 44 -8.42 13.78 -13.54
N ALA A 45 -8.43 13.03 -14.64
CA ALA A 45 -8.45 11.57 -14.63
C ALA A 45 -7.19 10.99 -13.95
N ALA A 46 -6.01 11.55 -14.24
CA ALA A 46 -4.76 11.14 -13.60
C ALA A 46 -4.74 11.46 -12.09
N ALA A 47 -5.31 12.59 -11.68
CA ALA A 47 -5.46 12.94 -10.27
C ALA A 47 -6.40 11.95 -9.55
N ALA A 48 -7.55 11.63 -10.16
CA ALA A 48 -8.50 10.66 -9.60
C ALA A 48 -7.86 9.26 -9.45
N LEU A 49 -7.06 8.82 -10.42
CA LEU A 49 -6.29 7.57 -10.33
C LEU A 49 -5.26 7.62 -9.19
N GLY A 50 -4.57 8.75 -9.02
CA GLY A 50 -3.62 8.95 -7.92
C GLY A 50 -4.28 8.88 -6.54
N ASP A 51 -5.44 9.50 -6.37
CA ASP A 51 -6.22 9.42 -5.14
C ASP A 51 -6.68 8.00 -4.84
N ARG A 52 -7.14 7.28 -5.87
CA ARG A 52 -7.49 5.87 -5.74
C ARG A 52 -6.30 5.04 -5.28
N GLN A 53 -5.15 5.17 -5.94
CA GLN A 53 -3.94 4.45 -5.56
C GLN A 53 -3.56 4.70 -4.10
N GLU A 54 -3.63 5.94 -3.61
CA GLU A 54 -3.32 6.23 -2.21
C GLU A 54 -4.37 5.65 -1.25
N ALA A 55 -5.65 5.67 -1.61
CA ALA A 55 -6.71 5.07 -0.80
C ALA A 55 -6.56 3.55 -0.68
N VAL A 56 -6.32 2.84 -1.79
CA VAL A 56 -6.08 1.40 -1.81
C VAL A 56 -4.78 1.06 -1.07
N ARG A 57 -3.74 1.89 -1.21
CA ARG A 57 -2.48 1.75 -0.46
C ARG A 57 -2.68 1.87 1.04
N ALA A 58 -3.44 2.89 1.49
CA ALA A 58 -3.74 3.10 2.89
C ALA A 58 -4.50 1.89 3.47
N GLU A 59 -5.46 1.35 2.73
CA GLU A 59 -6.21 0.16 3.12
C GLU A 59 -5.33 -1.11 3.21
N CYS A 60 -4.47 -1.34 2.21
CA CYS A 60 -3.50 -2.43 2.22
C CYS A 60 -2.60 -2.36 3.47
N ARG A 61 -2.09 -1.17 3.80
CA ARG A 61 -1.26 -0.95 5.00
C ARG A 61 -2.05 -1.19 6.29
N ARG A 62 -3.28 -0.68 6.37
CA ARG A 62 -4.17 -0.88 7.54
C ARG A 62 -4.38 -2.37 7.80
N ARG A 63 -4.66 -3.16 6.76
CA ARG A 63 -4.88 -4.62 6.86
C ARG A 63 -3.62 -5.37 7.31
N ILE A 64 -2.45 -5.04 6.76
CA ILE A 64 -1.18 -5.64 7.19
C ILE A 64 -0.90 -5.32 8.67
N TYR A 65 -1.06 -4.05 9.08
CA TYR A 65 -0.81 -3.64 10.46
C TYR A 65 -1.83 -4.15 11.47
N ALA A 66 -3.04 -4.50 11.02
CA ALA A 66 -4.02 -5.18 11.87
C ALA A 66 -3.58 -6.60 12.26
N ILE A 67 -2.72 -7.25 11.48
CA ILE A 67 -2.16 -8.57 11.79
C ILE A 67 -0.85 -8.46 12.56
N ALA A 68 0.08 -7.64 12.08
CA ALA A 68 1.38 -7.45 12.70
C ALA A 68 1.72 -5.96 12.71
N SER A 69 1.80 -5.37 13.90
CA SER A 69 2.23 -3.99 14.07
C SER A 69 3.65 -3.78 13.51
N ALA A 70 4.05 -2.53 13.32
CA ALA A 70 5.42 -2.23 12.89
C ALA A 70 6.47 -2.80 13.86
N GLU A 71 6.18 -2.74 15.17
CA GLU A 71 7.03 -3.33 16.22
C GLU A 71 7.08 -4.85 16.11
N ALA A 72 5.93 -5.53 15.97
CA ALA A 72 5.87 -6.97 15.77
C ALA A 72 6.67 -7.40 14.54
N GLN A 73 6.56 -6.68 13.42
CA GLN A 73 7.33 -6.94 12.20
C GLN A 73 8.85 -6.84 12.43
N SER A 74 9.31 -5.82 13.17
CA SER A 74 10.72 -5.69 13.54
C SER A 74 11.19 -6.83 14.44
N ASN A 75 10.39 -7.21 15.44
CA ASN A 75 10.72 -8.30 16.36
C ASN A 75 10.77 -9.66 15.65
N MET A 76 9.83 -9.91 14.73
CA MET A 76 9.83 -11.10 13.86
C MET A 76 11.11 -11.19 13.02
N ALA A 77 11.53 -10.08 12.39
CA ALA A 77 12.74 -10.04 11.57
C ALA A 77 14.01 -10.28 12.41
N LEU A 78 14.08 -9.71 13.62
CA LEU A 78 15.18 -9.95 14.56
C LEU A 78 15.24 -11.42 15.00
N ALA A 79 14.10 -12.01 15.38
CA ALA A 79 14.01 -13.41 15.77
C ALA A 79 14.42 -14.35 14.61
N GLN A 80 13.93 -14.09 13.39
CA GLN A 80 14.35 -14.81 12.19
C GLN A 80 15.87 -14.73 12.00
N GLY A 81 16.46 -13.55 12.13
CA GLY A 81 17.91 -13.34 11.98
C GLY A 81 18.73 -14.11 13.02
N GLN A 82 18.30 -14.09 14.29
CA GLN A 82 18.94 -14.83 15.37
C GLN A 82 18.90 -16.34 15.14
N ILE A 83 17.79 -16.87 14.65
CA ILE A 83 17.65 -18.30 14.32
C ILE A 83 18.49 -18.65 13.09
N ALA A 84 18.48 -17.80 12.06
CA ALA A 84 19.20 -18.03 10.82
C ALA A 84 20.73 -18.10 11.05
N ALA A 85 21.26 -17.35 12.01
CA ALA A 85 22.67 -17.35 12.40
C ALA A 85 23.13 -18.66 13.07
N ARG A 86 22.21 -19.49 13.58
CA ARG A 86 22.55 -20.79 14.17
C ARG A 86 22.79 -21.84 13.08
N PRO A 87 23.73 -22.79 13.28
CA PRO A 87 23.84 -23.97 12.44
C PRO A 87 22.49 -24.70 12.36
N GLY A 88 22.18 -25.29 11.20
CA GLY A 88 20.90 -25.99 11.00
C GLY A 88 20.62 -27.09 12.05
N SER A 89 21.67 -27.80 12.49
CA SER A 89 21.61 -28.81 13.56
C SER A 89 21.31 -28.25 14.95
N GLY A 90 21.46 -26.94 15.16
CA GLY A 90 21.16 -26.26 16.41
C GLY A 90 19.78 -25.60 16.47
N ARG A 91 18.94 -25.81 15.45
CA ARG A 91 17.59 -25.24 15.39
C ARG A 91 16.58 -26.17 16.06
N SER A 92 15.80 -25.63 16.97
CA SER A 92 14.69 -26.35 17.61
C SER A 92 13.50 -26.51 16.65
N ALA A 93 12.54 -27.38 17.00
CA ALA A 93 11.27 -27.45 16.29
C ALA A 93 10.50 -26.10 16.31
N GLY A 94 10.60 -25.36 17.42
CA GLY A 94 10.03 -24.01 17.54
C GLY A 94 10.71 -23.00 16.62
N ASP A 95 12.04 -23.09 16.46
CA ASP A 95 12.79 -22.25 15.52
C ASP A 95 12.31 -22.48 14.09
N LEU A 96 12.13 -23.74 13.69
CA LEU A 96 11.63 -24.09 12.35
C LEU A 96 10.19 -23.61 12.12
N ALA A 97 9.32 -23.73 13.14
CA ALA A 97 7.96 -23.23 13.08
C ALA A 97 7.91 -21.69 12.93
N LEU A 98 8.75 -20.96 13.67
CA LEU A 98 8.88 -19.51 13.53
C LEU A 98 9.33 -19.14 12.12
N LEU A 99 10.38 -19.79 11.59
CA LEU A 99 10.85 -19.53 10.22
C LEU A 99 9.77 -19.80 9.17
N ALA A 100 9.00 -20.88 9.31
CA ALA A 100 7.89 -21.19 8.42
C ALA A 100 6.77 -20.14 8.50
N GLY A 101 6.40 -19.70 9.72
CA GLY A 101 5.42 -18.64 9.92
C GLY A 101 5.86 -17.31 9.32
N VAL A 102 7.13 -16.94 9.48
CA VAL A 102 7.67 -15.70 8.87
C VAL A 102 7.68 -15.80 7.34
N ALA A 103 8.04 -16.95 6.77
CA ALA A 103 7.95 -17.17 5.33
C ALA A 103 6.51 -17.01 4.82
N ALA A 104 5.53 -17.63 5.51
CA ALA A 104 4.12 -17.47 5.18
C ALA A 104 3.64 -16.01 5.28
N ALA A 105 4.13 -15.25 6.26
CA ALA A 105 3.82 -13.82 6.40
C ALA A 105 4.39 -13.00 5.23
N LEU A 106 5.62 -13.28 4.78
CA LEU A 106 6.23 -12.59 3.63
C LEU A 106 5.52 -12.90 2.31
N ASP A 107 5.13 -14.15 2.09
CA ASP A 107 4.34 -14.57 0.93
C ASP A 107 2.96 -13.91 0.93
N TRP A 108 2.30 -13.85 2.09
CA TRP A 108 1.02 -13.15 2.23
C TRP A 108 1.15 -11.64 1.95
N VAL A 109 2.19 -10.97 2.46
CA VAL A 109 2.46 -9.54 2.15
C VAL A 109 2.71 -9.34 0.65
N THR A 110 3.34 -10.30 -0.02
CA THR A 110 3.52 -10.26 -1.48
C THR A 110 2.18 -10.35 -2.21
N GLN A 111 1.28 -11.23 -1.77
CA GLN A 111 -0.08 -11.34 -2.30
C GLN A 111 -0.90 -10.06 -2.03
N MET A 112 -0.78 -9.46 -0.83
CA MET A 112 -1.41 -8.17 -0.50
C MET A 112 -0.97 -7.05 -1.45
N ARG A 113 0.32 -7.03 -1.84
CA ARG A 113 0.84 -6.06 -2.82
C ARG A 113 0.32 -6.31 -4.24
N ALA A 114 0.14 -7.57 -4.63
CA ALA A 114 -0.49 -7.92 -5.90
C ALA A 114 -1.97 -7.51 -5.92
N ALA A 115 -2.71 -7.75 -4.84
CA ALA A 115 -4.10 -7.30 -4.69
C ALA A 115 -4.19 -5.77 -4.76
N TYR A 116 -3.31 -5.04 -4.06
CA TYR A 116 -3.19 -3.58 -4.18
C TYR A 116 -3.05 -3.14 -5.65
N ALA A 117 -2.17 -3.77 -6.43
CA ALA A 117 -1.95 -3.39 -7.81
C ALA A 117 -3.20 -3.60 -8.68
N ALA A 118 -3.91 -4.72 -8.51
CA ALA A 118 -5.15 -5.00 -9.22
C ALA A 118 -6.27 -4.02 -8.83
N LEU A 119 -6.51 -3.86 -7.52
CA LEU A 119 -7.57 -3.00 -6.99
C LEU A 119 -7.34 -1.51 -7.31
N SER A 120 -6.08 -1.08 -7.37
CA SER A 120 -5.75 0.31 -7.72
C SER A 120 -5.97 0.63 -9.20
N ALA A 121 -5.90 -0.37 -10.08
CA ALA A 121 -6.05 -0.19 -11.52
C ALA A 121 -7.51 -0.17 -11.98
N ASP A 122 -8.40 -0.88 -11.28
CA ASP A 122 -9.83 -0.92 -11.57
C ASP A 122 -10.58 0.13 -10.76
N PRO A 123 -11.15 1.21 -11.36
CA PRO A 123 -11.85 2.27 -10.63
C PRO A 123 -13.14 1.80 -9.93
N ASP A 124 -13.72 0.68 -10.35
CA ASP A 124 -15.00 0.18 -9.85
C ASP A 124 -14.84 -0.93 -8.80
N ALA A 125 -13.62 -1.48 -8.65
CA ALA A 125 -13.35 -2.49 -7.63
C ALA A 125 -13.55 -1.93 -6.21
N ASP A 126 -14.31 -2.66 -5.39
CA ASP A 126 -14.48 -2.34 -3.97
C ASP A 126 -13.29 -2.84 -3.16
N TYR A 127 -12.29 -1.97 -2.99
CA TYR A 127 -11.11 -2.26 -2.18
C TYR A 127 -11.40 -2.26 -0.67
N THR A 128 -12.59 -1.85 -0.23
CA THR A 128 -12.96 -1.85 1.20
C THR A 128 -13.51 -3.21 1.64
N SER A 129 -14.00 -4.02 0.70
CA SER A 129 -14.47 -5.37 0.96
C SER A 129 -13.33 -6.28 1.43
N ASP A 130 -13.60 -7.11 2.45
CA ASP A 130 -12.65 -8.13 2.91
C ASP A 130 -12.35 -9.18 1.84
N THR A 131 -13.32 -9.51 1.00
CA THR A 131 -13.16 -10.51 -0.07
C THR A 131 -12.26 -10.05 -1.21
N ALA A 132 -11.92 -8.75 -1.25
CA ALA A 132 -11.00 -8.19 -2.24
C ALA A 132 -9.53 -8.47 -1.92
N TRP A 133 -9.23 -8.97 -0.71
CA TRP A 133 -7.88 -9.17 -0.21
C TRP A 133 -7.60 -10.65 0.09
N PRO A 134 -6.35 -11.11 -0.04
CA PRO A 134 -5.98 -12.46 0.32
C PRO A 134 -6.12 -12.68 1.84
N ASP A 135 -6.67 -13.83 2.22
CA ASP A 135 -6.73 -14.25 3.61
C ASP A 135 -5.32 -14.42 4.19
N CYS A 136 -5.14 -13.92 5.41
CA CYS A 136 -3.88 -14.09 6.12
C CYS A 136 -3.75 -15.56 6.63
N PRO A 137 -2.69 -16.29 6.25
CA PRO A 137 -2.47 -17.68 6.67
C PRO A 137 -2.41 -17.83 8.19
N ALA A 138 -2.83 -19.00 8.69
CA ALA A 138 -2.86 -19.28 10.12
C ALA A 138 -1.47 -19.23 10.75
N GLU A 139 -0.45 -19.70 10.04
CA GLU A 139 0.95 -19.70 10.49
C GLU A 139 1.50 -18.27 10.61
N ALA A 140 1.13 -17.39 9.67
CA ALA A 140 1.49 -15.98 9.70
C ALA A 140 0.86 -15.26 10.90
N LYS A 141 -0.42 -15.51 11.19
CA LYS A 141 -1.11 -15.00 12.38
C LYS A 141 -0.47 -15.54 13.66
N ALA A 142 -0.13 -16.83 13.69
CA ALA A 142 0.44 -17.48 14.86
C ALA A 142 1.82 -16.93 15.22
N VAL A 143 2.66 -16.62 14.22
CA VAL A 143 3.96 -15.97 14.50
C VAL A 143 3.80 -14.51 14.87
N ALA A 144 2.88 -13.78 14.23
CA ALA A 144 2.62 -12.38 14.56
C ALA A 144 2.12 -12.23 16.01
N ALA A 145 1.28 -13.14 16.49
CA ALA A 145 0.77 -13.15 17.87
C ALA A 145 1.82 -13.45 18.96
N GLN A 146 3.05 -13.84 18.58
CA GLN A 146 4.15 -14.05 19.54
C GLN A 146 4.87 -12.73 19.90
N PHE A 147 4.60 -11.65 19.17
CA PHE A 147 5.29 -10.36 19.28
C PHE A 147 4.31 -9.21 19.44
#